data_AF-A0A7Y3A2Q7-F1
#
_entry.id   AF-A0A7Y3A2Q7-F1
#
_cell.length_a   1.000
_cell.length_b   1.000
_cell.length_c   1.000
_cell.angle_alpha   90.00
_cell.angle_beta   90.00
_cell.angle_gamma   90.00
#
_symmetry.space_group_name_H-M   'P 1'
#
loop_
_entity.id
_entity.type
_entity.pdbx_description
1 polymer ?
#
loop_
_entity_poly.entity_id
_entity_poly.type
_entity_poly.pdbx_seq_one_letter_code
_entity_poly.pdbx_strand_id
1 'polypeptide(L)'
;MRKIGTILVAFLIASISWGQDLDRVEFISPFHDDLAAVKKGDSWGFIDKSGTLVVDFRTDLVIAKRDKTGYPVFNSGRCLIKTLKKGITYFGYIDRTGATVIEPRFLNATDFNDGWAVALELVKQNVGTNELLEKPLVSYDYFEAMIDPKGKVVHYLVEEPVHITLDREYLRRPPKITCKVLSDKLIARYNSDKTWTIRIIE
;
A
#
# COMPACT_ATOMS: atom_id res chain seq x y z
N MET A 1 45.75 -0.43 43.60
CA MET A 1 45.27 0.89 44.10
C MET A 1 45.33 1.90 42.96
N ARG A 2 44.19 2.54 42.63
CA ARG A 2 44.00 3.86 41.98
C ARG A 2 44.85 4.16 40.72
N LYS A 3 44.29 4.45 39.54
CA LYS A 3 43.31 5.53 39.29
C LYS A 3 42.43 5.22 38.08
N ILE A 4 41.16 5.57 38.26
CA ILE A 4 40.11 5.71 37.26
C ILE A 4 40.44 6.91 36.37
N GLY A 5 40.37 6.73 35.05
CA GLY A 5 40.42 7.80 34.06
C GLY A 5 39.24 7.64 33.10
N THR A 6 38.06 8.08 33.52
CA THR A 6 36.86 8.19 32.69
C THR A 6 37.10 9.27 31.64
N ILE A 7 37.26 8.89 30.38
CA ILE A 7 37.12 9.82 29.26
C ILE A 7 35.69 9.66 28.75
N LEU A 8 34.80 10.51 29.26
CA LEU A 8 33.52 10.78 28.62
C LEU A 8 33.81 11.62 27.38
N VAL A 9 33.95 10.98 26.22
CA VAL A 9 33.82 11.72 24.95
C VAL A 9 32.34 11.91 24.72
N ALA A 10 31.83 13.07 25.13
CA ALA A 10 30.52 13.54 24.73
C ALA A 10 30.55 13.80 23.22
N PHE A 11 30.24 12.78 22.42
CA PHE A 11 29.86 12.95 21.03
C PHE A 11 28.46 13.60 21.00
N LEU A 12 28.42 14.91 21.27
CA LEU A 12 27.40 15.79 20.73
C LEU A 12 27.64 15.81 19.21
N ILE A 13 27.15 14.79 18.51
CA ILE A 13 26.92 14.91 17.07
C ILE A 13 25.82 15.95 16.98
N ALA A 14 26.21 17.22 16.84
CA ALA A 14 25.36 18.19 16.19
C ALA A 14 24.92 17.52 14.90
N SER A 15 23.65 17.15 14.82
CA SER A 15 23.01 16.70 13.59
C SER A 15 23.01 17.90 12.66
N ILE A 16 24.17 18.14 12.04
CA ILE A 16 24.32 19.00 10.89
C ILE A 16 23.42 18.33 9.86
N SER A 17 22.22 18.86 9.69
CA SER A 17 21.31 18.44 8.64
C SER A 17 21.91 18.96 7.34
N TRP A 18 22.72 18.14 6.68
CA TRP A 18 23.15 18.41 5.32
C TRP A 18 21.91 18.33 4.44
N GLY A 19 21.28 19.47 4.16
CA GLY A 19 20.28 19.55 3.11
C GLY A 19 20.92 19.02 1.83
N GLN A 20 20.41 17.91 1.32
CA GLN A 20 20.83 17.39 0.03
C GLN A 20 20.16 18.26 -1.04
N ASP A 21 20.93 18.96 -1.85
CA ASP A 21 20.39 19.67 -3.01
C ASP A 21 19.87 18.61 -4.01
N LEU A 22 18.56 18.54 -4.14
CA LEU A 22 17.91 17.58 -5.02
C LEU A 22 17.73 18.17 -6.42
N ASP A 23 18.74 17.97 -7.27
CA ASP A 23 18.71 18.51 -8.62
C ASP A 23 17.87 17.69 -9.61
N ARG A 24 17.29 18.42 -10.57
CA ARG A 24 16.55 17.90 -11.74
C ARG A 24 15.28 17.12 -11.40
N VAL A 25 14.52 17.61 -10.42
CA VAL A 25 13.14 17.12 -10.18
C VAL A 25 12.17 17.77 -11.17
N GLU A 26 11.26 16.97 -11.72
CA GLU A 26 10.28 17.41 -12.72
C GLU A 26 8.97 17.87 -12.07
N PHE A 27 8.69 17.37 -10.87
CA PHE A 27 7.46 17.65 -10.15
C PHE A 27 7.67 17.46 -8.64
N ILE A 28 7.00 18.29 -7.85
CA ILE A 28 6.93 18.20 -6.39
C ILE A 28 5.46 18.29 -6.00
N SER A 29 4.95 17.31 -5.24
CA SER A 29 3.57 17.33 -4.76
C SER A 29 3.41 18.25 -3.54
N PRO A 30 2.16 18.62 -3.17
CA PRO A 30 1.87 19.10 -1.83
C PRO A 30 2.29 18.07 -0.77
N PHE A 31 2.51 18.55 0.46
CA PHE A 31 2.83 17.70 1.59
C PHE A 31 1.58 16.92 2.07
N HIS A 32 1.75 15.62 2.29
CA HIS A 32 0.82 14.71 2.94
C HIS A 32 1.58 13.86 3.96
N ASP A 33 1.07 13.74 5.19
CA ASP A 33 1.81 13.11 6.30
C ASP A 33 3.24 13.65 6.47
N ASP A 34 3.38 14.97 6.34
CA ASP A 34 4.66 15.71 6.35
C ASP A 34 5.67 15.29 5.26
N LEU A 35 5.25 14.54 4.25
CA LEU A 35 6.08 14.12 3.11
C LEU A 35 5.54 14.66 1.79
N ALA A 36 6.43 15.11 0.90
CA ALA A 36 6.10 15.51 -0.46
C ALA A 36 6.72 14.53 -1.46
N ALA A 37 5.93 14.07 -2.43
CA ALA A 37 6.42 13.22 -3.51
C ALA A 37 7.21 14.05 -4.51
N VAL A 38 8.38 13.58 -4.89
CA VAL A 38 9.26 14.22 -5.88
C VAL A 38 9.45 13.29 -7.07
N LYS A 39 9.29 13.82 -8.28
CA LYS A 39 9.40 13.06 -9.53
C LYS A 39 10.75 13.30 -10.22
N LYS A 40 11.39 12.24 -10.67
CA LYS A 40 12.59 12.29 -11.50
C LYS A 40 12.54 11.17 -12.54
N GLY A 41 12.41 11.53 -13.83
CA GLY A 41 12.14 10.57 -14.90
C GLY A 41 10.87 9.75 -14.63
N ASP A 42 10.99 8.43 -14.69
CA ASP A 42 9.90 7.49 -14.44
C ASP A 42 9.78 7.04 -12.97
N SER A 43 10.53 7.67 -12.07
CA SER A 43 10.62 7.31 -10.67
C SER A 43 10.12 8.41 -9.74
N TRP A 44 9.69 8.00 -8.55
CA TRP A 44 9.22 8.89 -7.49
C TRP A 44 9.98 8.60 -6.20
N GLY A 45 10.35 9.66 -5.48
CA GLY A 45 10.85 9.61 -4.11
C GLY A 45 9.99 10.47 -3.20
N PHE A 46 10.35 10.56 -1.91
CA PHE A 46 9.68 11.46 -0.97
C PHE A 46 10.69 12.28 -0.17
N ILE A 47 10.40 13.57 -0.04
CA ILE A 47 11.16 14.49 0.82
C ILE A 47 10.33 14.88 2.04
N ASP A 48 11.00 15.19 3.15
CA ASP A 48 10.38 15.80 4.32
C ASP A 48 10.37 17.34 4.23
N LYS A 49 9.86 17.99 5.28
CA LYS A 49 9.78 19.46 5.40
C LYS A 49 11.14 20.16 5.47
N SER A 50 12.22 19.45 5.75
CA SER A 50 13.59 19.98 5.72
C SER A 50 14.22 19.91 4.32
N GLY A 51 13.53 19.27 3.36
CA GLY A 51 14.07 18.98 2.03
C GLY A 51 14.89 17.70 1.97
N THR A 52 14.95 16.92 3.04
CA THR A 52 15.71 15.66 3.08
C THR A 52 14.95 14.56 2.35
N LEU A 53 15.60 13.85 1.43
CA LEU A 53 15.05 12.66 0.78
C LEU A 53 14.93 11.51 1.79
N VAL A 54 13.71 11.17 2.19
CA VAL A 54 13.41 10.13 3.18
C VAL A 54 13.06 8.78 2.56
N VAL A 55 12.53 8.79 1.34
CA VAL A 55 12.28 7.60 0.53
C VAL A 55 12.97 7.80 -0.80
N ASP A 56 13.90 6.90 -1.11
CA ASP A 56 14.65 6.95 -2.36
C ASP A 56 13.74 6.72 -3.58
N PHE A 57 14.23 7.15 -4.75
CA PHE A 57 13.50 7.05 -6.00
C PHE A 57 13.21 5.59 -6.36
N ARG A 58 11.94 5.32 -6.61
CA ARG A 58 11.43 3.99 -6.94
C ARG A 58 10.30 4.07 -7.95
N THR A 59 10.13 3.00 -8.73
CA THR A 59 9.20 2.96 -9.88
C THR A 59 7.90 2.19 -9.59
N ASP A 60 7.80 1.59 -8.41
CA ASP A 60 6.70 0.72 -7.99
C ASP A 60 5.65 1.44 -7.14
N LEU A 61 5.82 2.73 -6.87
CA LEU A 61 4.83 3.57 -6.18
C LEU A 61 3.55 3.72 -7.01
N VAL A 62 2.40 3.63 -6.35
CA VAL A 62 1.09 3.79 -7.00
C VAL A 62 0.70 5.26 -7.00
N ILE A 63 0.36 5.75 -8.19
CA ILE A 63 -0.08 7.13 -8.40
C ILE A 63 -1.55 7.26 -7.98
N ALA A 64 -1.81 8.03 -6.93
CA ALA A 64 -3.16 8.45 -6.57
C ALA A 64 -3.61 9.54 -7.56
N LYS A 65 -4.71 9.28 -8.29
CA LYS A 65 -5.28 10.27 -9.21
C LYS A 65 -6.12 11.26 -8.41
N ARG A 66 -5.68 12.53 -8.38
CA ARG A 66 -6.44 13.65 -7.78
C ARG A 66 -6.66 14.71 -8.85
N ASP A 67 -7.91 14.87 -9.27
CA ASP A 67 -8.30 15.81 -10.34
C ASP A 67 -7.49 15.60 -11.63
N LYS A 68 -6.76 16.64 -12.07
CA LYS A 68 -5.97 16.66 -13.31
C LYS A 68 -4.52 16.21 -13.11
N THR A 69 -4.07 15.98 -11.87
CA THR A 69 -2.69 15.59 -11.55
C THR A 69 -2.66 14.30 -10.73
N GLY A 70 -1.55 13.57 -10.81
CA GLY A 70 -1.40 12.31 -10.08
C GLY A 70 0.00 12.19 -9.53
N TYR A 71 0.09 11.82 -8.26
CA TYR A 71 1.34 11.55 -7.56
C TYR A 71 1.09 10.47 -6.49
N PRO A 72 2.10 9.70 -6.10
CA PRO A 72 1.99 8.82 -4.94
C PRO A 72 1.88 9.64 -3.67
N VAL A 73 1.19 9.13 -2.65
CA VAL A 73 0.94 9.86 -1.40
C VAL A 73 1.16 8.96 -0.21
N PHE A 74 1.65 9.56 0.89
CA PHE A 74 1.49 8.98 2.21
C PHE A 74 0.17 9.42 2.80
N ASN A 75 -0.56 8.46 3.38
CA ASN A 75 -1.70 8.74 4.24
C ASN A 75 -1.72 7.71 5.37
N SER A 76 -1.96 8.16 6.60
CA SER A 76 -1.85 7.35 7.83
C SER A 76 -0.52 6.57 7.92
N GLY A 77 0.59 7.18 7.47
CA GLY A 77 1.93 6.61 7.51
C GLY A 77 2.17 5.45 6.55
N ARG A 78 1.31 5.28 5.53
CA ARG A 78 1.45 4.25 4.49
C ARG A 78 1.42 4.86 3.10
N CYS A 79 2.20 4.30 2.19
CA CYS A 79 2.13 4.60 0.76
C CYS A 79 1.96 3.31 -0.03
N LEU A 80 1.06 3.32 -1.01
CA LEU A 80 0.69 2.17 -1.80
C LEU A 80 1.79 1.86 -2.85
N ILE A 81 2.21 0.60 -2.91
CA ILE A 81 3.15 0.08 -3.90
C ILE A 81 2.53 -1.07 -4.68
N LYS A 82 3.07 -1.37 -5.86
CA LYS A 82 2.62 -2.47 -6.71
C LYS A 82 3.76 -3.28 -7.28
N THR A 83 3.53 -4.56 -7.53
CA THR A 83 4.49 -5.41 -8.25
C THR A 83 3.77 -6.29 -9.28
N LEU A 84 4.46 -6.66 -10.36
CA LEU A 84 3.92 -7.51 -11.41
C LEU A 84 4.44 -8.95 -11.23
N LYS A 85 3.56 -9.90 -10.94
CA LYS A 85 3.88 -11.33 -10.82
C LYS A 85 3.07 -12.12 -11.85
N LYS A 86 3.75 -12.81 -12.76
CA LYS A 86 3.13 -13.60 -13.84
C LYS A 86 2.07 -12.82 -14.65
N GLY A 87 2.31 -11.52 -14.88
CA GLY A 87 1.39 -10.65 -15.61
C GLY A 87 0.20 -10.12 -14.80
N ILE A 88 0.13 -10.42 -13.49
CA ILE A 88 -0.89 -9.93 -12.57
C ILE A 88 -0.26 -8.91 -11.62
N THR A 89 -0.93 -7.78 -11.44
CA THR A 89 -0.47 -6.73 -10.52
C THR A 89 -0.95 -7.03 -9.10
N TYR A 90 -0.03 -6.97 -8.14
CA TYR A 90 -0.32 -7.11 -6.72
C TYR A 90 0.06 -5.85 -5.99
N PHE A 91 -0.68 -5.53 -4.93
CA PHE A 91 -0.56 -4.30 -4.17
C PHE A 91 -0.12 -4.59 -2.75
N GLY A 92 0.71 -3.69 -2.22
CA GLY A 92 1.27 -3.71 -0.87
C GLY A 92 1.55 -2.29 -0.40
N TYR A 93 2.26 -2.13 0.71
CA TYR A 93 2.50 -0.82 1.30
C TYR A 93 3.90 -0.70 1.88
N ILE A 94 4.41 0.53 1.80
CA ILE A 94 5.63 0.96 2.47
C ILE A 94 5.31 1.89 3.63
N ASP A 95 6.21 1.98 4.60
CA ASP A 95 6.20 3.01 5.62
C ASP A 95 6.96 4.27 5.19
N ARG A 96 7.00 5.27 6.07
CA ARG A 96 7.64 6.58 5.83
C ARG A 96 9.16 6.51 5.64
N THR A 97 9.79 5.39 5.97
CA THR A 97 11.22 5.13 5.73
C THR A 97 11.47 4.51 4.36
N GLY A 98 10.41 4.11 3.66
CA GLY A 98 10.49 3.40 2.38
C GLY A 98 10.52 1.88 2.50
N ALA A 99 10.55 1.35 3.73
CA ALA A 99 10.53 -0.08 3.99
C ALA A 99 9.17 -0.69 3.65
N THR A 100 9.17 -1.82 2.94
CA THR A 100 7.95 -2.60 2.70
C THR A 100 7.47 -3.21 4.00
N VAL A 101 6.30 -2.75 4.46
CA VAL A 101 5.65 -3.23 5.69
C VAL A 101 4.49 -4.19 5.40
N ILE A 102 3.91 -4.08 4.20
CA ILE A 102 2.91 -5.02 3.70
C ILE A 102 3.36 -5.47 2.33
N GLU A 103 3.77 -6.73 2.23
CA GLU A 103 4.22 -7.32 0.97
C GLU A 103 3.12 -7.26 -0.10
N PRO A 104 3.46 -6.98 -1.38
CA PRO A 104 2.49 -7.00 -2.46
C PRO A 104 1.81 -8.36 -2.62
N ARG A 105 0.57 -8.45 -2.14
CA ARG A 105 -0.25 -9.67 -2.10
C ARG A 105 -1.72 -9.46 -2.43
N PHE A 106 -2.22 -8.23 -2.34
CA PHE A 106 -3.62 -7.92 -2.63
C PHE A 106 -3.83 -7.75 -4.14
N LEU A 107 -4.99 -8.16 -4.67
CA LEU A 107 -5.29 -7.98 -6.10
C LEU A 107 -5.56 -6.50 -6.47
N ASN A 108 -5.94 -5.70 -5.49
CA ASN A 108 -6.07 -4.25 -5.54
C ASN A 108 -6.11 -3.73 -4.10
N ALA A 109 -5.77 -2.46 -3.88
CA ALA A 109 -5.95 -1.83 -2.58
C ALA A 109 -6.09 -0.30 -2.70
N THR A 110 -6.75 0.33 -1.73
CA THR A 110 -6.85 1.79 -1.64
C THR A 110 -5.64 2.37 -0.91
N ASP A 111 -5.44 3.69 -1.00
CA ASP A 111 -4.61 4.37 -0.01
C ASP A 111 -5.20 4.14 1.39
N PHE A 112 -4.34 4.19 2.41
CA PHE A 112 -4.83 4.25 3.79
C PHE A 112 -5.56 5.56 4.04
N ASN A 113 -6.54 5.54 4.92
CA ASN A 113 -7.21 6.73 5.46
C ASN A 113 -7.68 6.41 6.88
N ASP A 114 -7.45 7.33 7.82
CA ASP A 114 -7.81 7.16 9.24
C ASP A 114 -7.32 5.83 9.85
N GLY A 115 -6.14 5.36 9.43
CA GLY A 115 -5.54 4.11 9.91
C GLY A 115 -6.03 2.82 9.25
N TRP A 116 -6.90 2.90 8.24
CA TRP A 116 -7.47 1.74 7.54
C TRP A 116 -7.31 1.83 6.04
N ALA A 117 -7.30 0.68 5.35
CA ALA A 117 -7.44 0.63 3.90
C ALA A 117 -8.41 -0.49 3.49
N VAL A 118 -8.97 -0.39 2.29
CA VAL A 118 -9.68 -1.51 1.67
C VAL A 118 -8.72 -2.22 0.73
N ALA A 119 -8.64 -3.55 0.85
CA ALA A 119 -7.82 -4.39 0.01
C ALA A 119 -8.59 -5.61 -0.49
N LEU A 120 -8.23 -6.09 -1.68
CA LEU A 120 -8.77 -7.32 -2.25
C LEU A 120 -7.90 -8.50 -1.82
N GLU A 121 -8.31 -9.18 -0.75
CA GLU A 121 -7.64 -10.34 -0.17
C GLU A 121 -7.90 -11.56 -1.05
N LEU A 122 -6.83 -12.11 -1.66
CA LEU A 122 -6.90 -13.32 -2.46
C LEU A 122 -6.89 -14.57 -1.56
N VAL A 123 -7.91 -15.39 -1.66
CA VAL A 123 -8.04 -16.67 -0.97
C VAL A 123 -7.87 -17.80 -1.98
N LYS A 124 -6.96 -18.72 -1.67
CA LYS A 124 -6.74 -19.94 -2.45
C LYS A 124 -7.38 -21.11 -1.72
N GLN A 125 -8.35 -21.75 -2.36
CA GLN A 125 -9.00 -22.94 -1.83
C GLN A 125 -8.47 -24.18 -2.54
N ASN A 126 -8.20 -25.24 -1.79
CA ASN A 126 -7.97 -26.56 -2.37
C ASN A 126 -9.34 -27.23 -2.55
N VAL A 127 -9.69 -27.51 -3.80
CA VAL A 127 -11.00 -28.09 -4.16
C VAL A 127 -10.90 -29.58 -4.54
N GLY A 128 -9.72 -30.18 -4.38
CA GLY A 128 -9.50 -31.60 -4.62
C GLY A 128 -8.13 -31.88 -5.24
N THR A 129 -7.95 -33.10 -5.74
CA THR A 129 -6.75 -33.52 -6.47
C THR A 129 -7.18 -34.11 -7.80
N ASN A 130 -6.48 -33.75 -8.87
CA ASN A 130 -6.61 -34.47 -10.13
C ASN A 130 -5.89 -35.82 -9.97
N GLU A 131 -6.67 -36.90 -9.82
CA GLU A 131 -6.13 -38.24 -9.53
C GLU A 131 -5.19 -38.77 -10.62
N LEU A 132 -5.37 -38.34 -11.88
CA LEU A 132 -4.52 -38.78 -12.99
C LEU A 132 -3.14 -38.08 -12.99
N LEU A 133 -3.09 -36.81 -12.57
CA LEU A 133 -1.88 -35.98 -12.60
C LEU A 133 -1.22 -35.83 -11.23
N GLU A 134 -1.85 -36.32 -10.16
CA GLU A 134 -1.45 -36.13 -8.77
C GLU A 134 -1.24 -34.65 -8.41
N LYS A 135 -2.03 -33.75 -9.02
CA LYS A 135 -1.92 -32.30 -8.83
C LYS A 135 -3.12 -31.74 -8.07
N PRO A 136 -2.91 -30.81 -7.11
CA PRO A 136 -4.01 -30.16 -6.42
C PRO A 136 -4.82 -29.32 -7.40
N LEU A 137 -6.15 -29.50 -7.38
CA LEU A 137 -7.10 -28.61 -8.05
C LEU A 137 -7.38 -27.46 -7.09
N VAL A 138 -7.18 -26.23 -7.56
CA VAL A 138 -7.28 -25.04 -6.70
C VAL A 138 -8.26 -24.05 -7.30
N SER A 139 -9.07 -23.45 -6.44
CA SER A 139 -9.95 -22.33 -6.77
C SER A 139 -9.37 -21.06 -6.16
N TYR A 140 -9.58 -19.93 -6.84
CA TYR A 140 -9.20 -18.63 -6.32
C TYR A 140 -10.44 -17.76 -6.21
N ASP A 141 -10.52 -17.11 -5.07
CA ASP A 141 -11.57 -16.18 -4.70
C ASP A 141 -10.92 -14.93 -4.13
N TYR A 142 -11.62 -13.80 -4.15
CA TYR A 142 -11.19 -12.65 -3.37
C TYR A 142 -12.33 -12.02 -2.59
N PHE A 143 -11.96 -11.39 -1.48
CA PHE A 143 -12.86 -10.59 -0.65
C PHE A 143 -12.40 -9.15 -0.63
N GLU A 144 -13.36 -8.22 -0.60
CA GLU A 144 -13.06 -6.87 -0.14
C GLU A 144 -12.92 -6.91 1.39
N ALA A 145 -11.76 -6.49 1.88
CA ALA A 145 -11.42 -6.53 3.30
C ALA A 145 -10.90 -5.18 3.78
N MET A 146 -11.31 -4.77 4.97
CA MET A 146 -10.65 -3.71 5.72
C MET A 146 -9.38 -4.26 6.36
N ILE A 147 -8.25 -3.58 6.14
CA ILE A 147 -6.95 -3.96 6.70
C ILE A 147 -6.40 -2.89 7.64
N ASP A 148 -5.71 -3.34 8.69
CA ASP A 148 -4.95 -2.48 9.60
C ASP A 148 -3.59 -2.05 9.00
N PRO A 149 -2.84 -1.13 9.64
CA PRO A 149 -1.52 -0.69 9.14
C PRO A 149 -0.45 -1.78 9.08
N LYS A 150 -0.69 -2.97 9.62
CA LYS A 150 0.18 -4.16 9.52
C LYS A 150 -0.29 -5.11 8.41
N GLY A 151 -1.36 -4.75 7.69
CA GLY A 151 -1.96 -5.54 6.63
C GLY A 151 -2.84 -6.69 7.13
N LYS A 152 -3.16 -6.73 8.43
CA LYS A 152 -4.06 -7.75 8.98
C LYS A 152 -5.50 -7.39 8.59
N VAL A 153 -6.24 -8.37 8.08
CA VAL A 153 -7.69 -8.24 7.85
C VAL A 153 -8.40 -8.05 9.20
N VAL A 154 -9.18 -6.98 9.30
CA VAL A 154 -10.00 -6.66 10.47
C VAL A 154 -11.47 -7.02 10.22
N HIS A 155 -12.01 -6.64 9.05
CA HIS A 155 -13.36 -7.01 8.64
C HIS A 155 -13.38 -7.42 7.17
N TYR A 156 -14.14 -8.49 6.85
CA TYR A 156 -14.58 -8.75 5.49
C TYR A 156 -15.81 -7.89 5.21
N LEU A 157 -15.77 -7.11 4.12
CA LEU A 157 -16.77 -6.10 3.78
C LEU A 157 -17.89 -6.65 2.89
N VAL A 158 -17.72 -7.88 2.41
CA VAL A 158 -18.67 -8.64 1.60
C VAL A 158 -18.87 -10.02 2.21
N GLU A 159 -20.11 -10.50 2.20
CA GLU A 159 -20.48 -11.82 2.74
C GLU A 159 -19.97 -12.95 1.84
N GLU A 160 -20.12 -12.76 0.51
CA GLU A 160 -19.71 -13.75 -0.48
C GLU A 160 -18.43 -13.29 -1.20
N PRO A 161 -17.47 -14.20 -1.41
CA PRO A 161 -16.31 -13.91 -2.23
C PRO A 161 -16.69 -13.75 -3.70
N VAL A 162 -15.79 -13.13 -4.45
CA VAL A 162 -15.85 -13.14 -5.92
C VAL A 162 -14.86 -14.17 -6.47
N HIS A 163 -15.39 -15.16 -7.19
CA HIS A 163 -14.57 -16.15 -7.87
C HIS A 163 -13.76 -15.55 -9.01
N ILE A 164 -12.51 -16.00 -9.17
CA ILE A 164 -11.59 -15.46 -10.17
C ILE A 164 -10.66 -16.52 -10.76
N THR A 165 -10.42 -16.39 -12.07
CA THR A 165 -9.32 -17.09 -12.74
C THR A 165 -8.04 -16.27 -12.59
N LEU A 166 -7.09 -16.77 -11.80
CA LEU A 166 -5.82 -16.10 -11.53
C LEU A 166 -4.81 -16.31 -12.67
N ASP A 167 -5.12 -15.75 -13.84
CA ASP A 167 -4.27 -15.77 -15.03
C ASP A 167 -4.31 -14.40 -15.74
N ARG A 168 -3.17 -13.98 -16.31
CA ARG A 168 -3.00 -12.67 -16.96
C ARG A 168 -3.98 -12.42 -18.11
N GLU A 169 -4.46 -13.47 -18.79
CA GLU A 169 -5.37 -13.36 -19.92
C GLU A 169 -6.76 -12.91 -19.46
N TYR A 170 -7.16 -13.37 -18.28
CA TYR A 170 -8.44 -13.07 -17.63
C TYR A 170 -8.33 -11.84 -16.70
N LEU A 171 -7.17 -11.64 -16.06
CA LEU A 171 -6.93 -10.58 -15.08
C LEU A 171 -5.97 -9.50 -15.62
N ARG A 172 -6.36 -8.88 -16.74
CA ARG A 172 -5.56 -7.83 -17.40
C ARG A 172 -5.51 -6.52 -16.61
N ARG A 173 -6.48 -6.27 -15.74
CA ARG A 173 -6.59 -5.07 -14.91
C ARG A 173 -6.97 -5.46 -13.49
N PRO A 174 -6.49 -4.74 -12.46
CA PRO A 174 -6.92 -4.98 -11.09
C PRO A 174 -8.45 -4.96 -10.96
N PRO A 175 -9.07 -5.90 -10.23
CA PRO A 175 -10.50 -5.84 -9.96
C PRO A 175 -10.85 -4.55 -9.21
N LYS A 176 -12.07 -4.05 -9.41
CA LYS A 176 -12.50 -2.79 -8.78
C LYS A 176 -12.89 -3.05 -7.34
N ILE A 177 -12.48 -2.15 -6.46
CA ILE A 177 -12.99 -2.07 -5.09
C ILE A 177 -14.34 -1.34 -5.14
N THR A 178 -15.36 -1.91 -4.51
CA THR A 178 -16.72 -1.38 -4.46
C THR A 178 -17.06 -0.75 -3.10
N CYS A 179 -16.34 -1.13 -2.04
CA CYS A 179 -16.53 -0.62 -0.69
C CYS A 179 -15.66 0.62 -0.42
N LYS A 180 -16.21 1.50 0.41
CA LYS A 180 -15.52 2.64 1.03
C LYS A 180 -15.72 2.55 2.53
N VAL A 181 -14.63 2.75 3.26
CA VAL A 181 -14.67 2.91 4.72
C VAL A 181 -15.03 4.36 5.03
N LEU A 182 -16.08 4.56 5.83
CA LEU A 182 -16.50 5.87 6.32
C LEU A 182 -16.07 6.08 7.78
N SER A 183 -16.04 5.01 8.57
CA SER A 183 -15.43 4.96 9.90
C SER A 183 -15.03 3.51 10.23
N ASP A 184 -14.45 3.30 11.41
CA ASP A 184 -14.17 1.98 12.00
C ASP A 184 -15.38 1.02 12.04
N LYS A 185 -16.61 1.54 12.01
CA LYS A 185 -17.86 0.77 12.10
C LYS A 185 -18.83 1.05 10.97
N LEU A 186 -18.46 1.87 9.99
CA LEU A 186 -19.37 2.34 8.95
C LEU A 186 -18.73 2.22 7.57
N ILE A 187 -19.42 1.53 6.66
CA ILE A 187 -18.98 1.37 5.27
C ILE A 187 -20.07 1.78 4.29
N ALA A 188 -19.66 2.16 3.09
CA ALA A 188 -20.53 2.36 1.95
C ALA A 188 -20.10 1.42 0.81
N ARG A 189 -21.03 0.61 0.29
CA ARG A 189 -20.82 -0.29 -0.85
C ARG A 189 -21.50 0.26 -2.09
N TYR A 190 -20.78 0.30 -3.20
CA TYR A 190 -21.32 0.66 -4.49
C TYR A 190 -21.93 -0.56 -5.19
N ASN A 191 -23.20 -0.45 -5.54
CA ASN A 191 -23.98 -1.54 -6.10
C ASN A 191 -23.93 -1.55 -7.63
N SER A 192 -24.33 -2.68 -8.23
CA SER A 192 -24.39 -2.85 -9.69
C SER A 192 -25.40 -1.91 -10.36
N ASP A 193 -26.45 -1.51 -9.65
CA ASP A 193 -27.47 -0.56 -10.08
C ASP A 193 -27.03 0.92 -9.97
N LYS A 194 -25.74 1.16 -9.68
CA LYS A 194 -25.13 2.48 -9.49
C LYS A 194 -25.60 3.23 -8.24
N THR A 195 -26.17 2.53 -7.26
CA THR A 195 -26.53 3.10 -5.96
C THR A 195 -25.49 2.80 -4.89
N TRP A 196 -25.62 3.43 -3.72
CA TRP A 196 -24.81 3.15 -2.54
C TRP A 196 -25.65 2.53 -1.45
N THR A 197 -25.14 1.48 -0.81
CA THR A 197 -25.67 0.94 0.44
C THR A 197 -24.73 1.27 1.57
N ILE A 198 -25.25 1.87 2.64
CA ILE A 198 -24.51 2.11 3.88
C ILE A 198 -24.79 0.94 4.82
N ARG A 199 -23.74 0.37 5.41
CA ARG A 199 -23.85 -0.70 6.41
C ARG A 199 -22.98 -0.40 7.62
N ILE A 200 -23.48 -0.78 8.79
CA ILE A 200 -22.70 -0.85 10.02
C ILE A 200 -22.00 -2.21 10.04
N ILE A 201 -20.73 -2.23 10.41
CA ILE A 201 -19.94 -3.45 10.63
C ILE A 201 -19.66 -3.59 12.12
N GLU A 202 -19.78 -4.81 12.63
CA GLU A 202 -19.55 -5.18 14.04
C GLU A 202 -18.13 -5.71 14.27
#